data_AF-A0A534J2V3-F1
#
_entry.id   AF-A0A534J2V3-F1
#
_cell.length_a   1.000
_cell.length_b   1.000
_cell.length_c   1.000
_cell.angle_alpha   90.00
_cell.angle_beta   90.00
_cell.angle_gamma   90.00
#
_symmetry.space_group_name_H-M   'P 1'
#
loop_
_entity.id
_entity.type
_entity.pdbx_description
1 polymer ?
#
loop_
_entity_poly.entity_id
_entity_poly.type
_entity_poly.pdbx_seq_one_letter_code
_entity_poly.pdbx_strand_id
1 'polypeptide(L)' 'MRTFMRICRECRAYTLRDACPRCGAATASPIPPRYSPEDRHGRYRRQLKREGGTGWKTSS' A
#
# COMPACT_ATOMS: atom_id res chain seq x y z
N MET A 1 7.50 2.14 -14.30
CA MET A 1 7.10 0.76 -14.62
C MET A 1 5.81 0.45 -13.87
N ARG A 2 4.86 -0.22 -14.53
CA ARG A 2 3.60 -0.67 -13.92
C ARG A 2 3.56 -2.18 -14.13
N THR A 3 3.52 -2.95 -13.05
CA THR A 3 3.46 -4.42 -13.09
C THR A 3 2.09 -4.88 -12.64
N PHE A 4 1.65 -6.03 -13.13
CA PHE A 4 0.47 -6.75 -12.63
C PHE A 4 0.81 -7.69 -11.47
N MET A 5 2.08 -7.80 -11.10
CA MET A 5 2.50 -8.61 -9.96
C MET A 5 1.93 -8.06 -8.66
N ARG A 6 1.33 -8.94 -7.86
CA ARG A 6 0.77 -8.65 -6.54
C ARG A 6 1.35 -9.62 -5.51
N ILE A 7 1.36 -9.21 -4.25
CA ILE A 7 1.80 -10.01 -3.11
C ILE A 7 0.72 -10.04 -2.04
N CYS A 8 0.48 -11.21 -1.45
CA CYS A 8 -0.38 -11.35 -0.28
C CYS A 8 0.36 -10.86 0.98
N ARG A 9 -0.28 -10.02 1.80
CA ARG A 9 0.35 -9.52 3.04
C ARG A 9 0.38 -10.54 4.18
N GLU A 10 -0.52 -11.53 4.15
CA GLU A 10 -0.61 -12.58 5.17
C GLU A 10 0.39 -13.71 4.92
N CYS A 11 0.33 -14.33 3.73
CA CYS A 11 1.12 -15.53 3.43
C CYS A 11 2.33 -15.27 2.52
N ARG A 12 2.55 -14.02 2.09
CA ARG A 12 3.67 -13.59 1.21
C ARG A 12 3.75 -14.29 -0.14
N ALA A 13 2.68 -14.99 -0.57
CA ALA A 13 2.61 -15.57 -1.90
C ALA A 13 2.46 -14.48 -2.98
N TYR A 14 3.20 -14.62 -4.07
CA TYR A 14 3.03 -13.80 -5.27
C TYR A 14 1.88 -14.32 -6.13
N THR A 15 1.11 -13.40 -6.69
CA THR A 15 -0.02 -13.72 -7.57
C THR A 15 -0.31 -12.56 -8.52
N LEU A 16 -1.07 -12.82 -9.57
CA LEU A 16 -1.63 -11.79 -10.47
C LEU A 16 -3.08 -11.45 -10.11
N ARG A 17 -3.68 -12.18 -9.16
CA ARG A 17 -5.08 -12.00 -8.74
C ARG A 17 -5.17 -11.00 -7.59
N ASP A 18 -6.31 -10.32 -7.49
CA ASP A 18 -6.58 -9.39 -6.38
C ASP A 18 -6.79 -10.11 -5.04
N ALA A 19 -7.23 -11.36 -5.06
CA ALA A 19 -7.33 -12.23 -3.89
C ALA A 19 -6.27 -13.34 -3.92
N CYS A 20 -5.70 -13.64 -2.76
CA CYS A 20 -4.72 -14.70 -2.63
C CYS A 20 -5.38 -16.08 -2.84
N PRO A 21 -4.87 -16.93 -3.75
CA PRO A 21 -5.44 -18.26 -3.98
C PRO A 21 -5.19 -19.24 -2.82
N ARG A 22 -4.31 -18.91 -1.87
CA ARG A 22 -3.97 -19.79 -0.74
C ARG A 22 -4.78 -19.49 0.52
N CYS A 23 -5.01 -18.21 0.82
CA CYS A 23 -5.68 -17.79 2.06
C CYS A 23 -6.88 -16.86 1.84
N GLY A 24 -7.20 -16.47 0.60
CA GLY A 24 -8.31 -15.56 0.29
C GLY A 24 -8.06 -14.09 0.63
N ALA A 25 -6.98 -13.75 1.34
CA ALA A 25 -6.69 -12.37 1.73
C ALA A 25 -6.39 -11.46 0.52
N ALA A 26 -6.66 -10.16 0.67
CA ALA A 26 -6.39 -9.16 -0.35
C ALA A 26 -4.88 -9.03 -0.64
N THR A 27 -4.54 -8.86 -1.92
CA THR A 27 -3.16 -8.72 -2.37
C THR A 27 -2.83 -7.26 -2.66
N ALA A 28 -1.56 -6.88 -2.58
CA ALA A 28 -1.08 -5.52 -2.81
C ALA A 28 0.05 -5.48 -3.84
N SER A 29 0.30 -4.30 -4.44
CA SER A 29 1.48 -4.10 -5.28
C SER A 29 2.76 -4.27 -4.44
N PRO A 30 3.71 -5.13 -4.85
CA PRO A 30 5.00 -5.29 -4.17
C PRO A 30 5.97 -4.15 -4.51
N ILE A 31 5.73 -3.43 -5.61
CA ILE A 31 6.63 -2.36 -6.05
C ILE A 31 6.46 -1.13 -5.15
N PRO A 32 7.56 -0.58 -4.60
CA PRO A 32 7.51 0.65 -3.81
C PRO A 32 7.14 1.86 -4.68
N PRO A 33 6.61 2.94 -4.07
CA PRO A 33 6.42 4.20 -4.79
C PRO A 33 7.75 4.71 -5.35
N ARG A 34 7.72 5.36 -6.51
CA ARG A 34 8.94 5.93 -7.13
C ARG A 34 9.49 7.05 -6.25
N TYR A 35 10.81 7.11 -6.16
CA TYR A 35 11.52 8.21 -5.52
C TYR A 35 11.60 9.43 -6.47
N SER A 36 11.44 10.63 -5.91
CA SER A 36 11.69 11.91 -6.58
C SER A 36 12.45 12.80 -5.58
N PRO A 37 13.61 13.36 -5.94
CA PRO A 37 14.38 14.26 -5.08
C PRO A 37 13.57 15.48 -4.62
N GLU A 38 12.68 15.97 -5.48
CA GLU A 38 11.87 17.16 -5.22
C GLU A 38 10.75 16.89 -4.20
N ASP A 39 10.31 15.63 -4.05
CA ASP A 39 9.25 15.15 -3.14
C ASP A 39 8.20 16.22 -2.77
N ARG A 40 7.49 16.76 -3.77
CA ARG A 40 6.56 17.90 -3.62
C ARG A 40 5.53 17.70 -2.49
N HIS A 41 5.14 16.45 -2.24
CA HIS A 41 4.15 16.08 -1.23
C HIS A 41 4.76 15.50 0.06
N GLY A 42 6.08 15.61 0.23
CA GLY A 42 6.82 15.02 1.34
C GLY A 42 6.40 15.52 2.71
N ARG A 43 6.05 16.80 2.83
CA ARG A 43 5.51 17.39 4.08
C ARG A 43 4.24 16.66 4.52
N TYR A 44 3.27 16.54 3.62
CA TYR A 44 1.98 15.87 3.89
C TYR A 44 2.17 14.38 4.19
N ARG A 45 3.02 13.69 3.42
CA ARG A 45 3.35 12.28 3.66
C ARG A 45 3.93 12.04 5.05
N ARG A 46 4.79 12.94 5.54
CA ARG A 46 5.37 12.89 6.89
C ARG A 46 4.38 13.27 7.98
N GLN A 47 3.42 14.15 7.70
CA GLN A 47 2.36 14.51 8.64
C GLN A 47 1.38 13.33 8.81
N LEU A 48 0.87 12.77 7.72
CA LEU A 48 -0.06 11.62 7.75
C LEU A 48 0.53 10.39 8.47
N LYS A 49 1.84 10.15 8.33
CA LYS A 49 2.53 9.09 9.07
C LYS A 49 2.56 9.33 10.58
N ARG A 50 2.70 10.59 11.02
CA ARG A 50 2.69 10.97 12.44
C ARG A 50 1.28 10.88 13.04
N GLU A 51 0.27 11.22 12.25
CA GLU A 51 -1.14 11.18 12.64
C GLU A 51 -1.76 9.76 12.60
N GLY A 52 -0.98 8.73 12.30
CA GLY A 52 -1.42 7.34 12.44
C GLY A 52 -2.57 6.90 11.53
N GLY A 53 -2.91 7.65 10.49
CA GLY A 53 -3.99 7.29 9.56
C GLY A 53 -5.38 7.22 10.19
N THR A 54 -5.61 7.89 11.32
CA THR A 54 -6.89 7.88 12.06
C THR A 54 -7.80 9.07 11.74
N GLY A 55 -7.55 9.83 10.67
CA GLY A 55 -8.34 11.03 10.35
C GLY A 55 -9.76 10.82 9.83
N TRP A 56 -10.21 9.57 9.61
CA TRP A 56 -11.51 9.25 9.00
C TRP A 56 -12.44 8.41 9.88
N LYS A 57 -12.02 8.06 11.11
CA LYS A 57 -12.79 7.16 11.99
C LYS A 57 -13.69 7.88 13.00
N THR A 58 -13.88 9.20 12.85
CA THR A 58 -14.75 9.99 13.72
C THR A 58 -15.65 10.88 12.86
N SER A 59 -16.67 10.26 12.27
CA SER A 59 -17.93 10.93 11.97
C SER A 59 -19.02 10.03 12.56
N SER A 60 -19.28 10.22 13.86
CA SER A 60 -20.58 9.92 14.45
C SER A 60 -21.61 10.91 13.92
#